data_AF-A0A954UMA9-F1
#
_entry.id   AF-A0A954UMA9-F1
#
_cell.length_a   1.000
_cell.length_b   1.000
_cell.length_c   1.000
_cell.angle_alpha   90.00
_cell.angle_beta   90.00
_cell.angle_gamma   90.00
#
_symmetry.space_group_name_H-M   'P 1'
#
loop_
_entity.id
_entity.type
_entity.pdbx_description
1 polymer ?
#
loop_
_entity_poly.entity_id
_entity_poly.type
_entity_poly.pdbx_seq_one_letter_code
_entity_poly.pdbx_strand_id
1 'polypeptide(L)'
;DSDSYGDLVKDGVIDPAKVVRSSLQNAASVAQLLLTTSSLITEIPKEEEEAGGDHHHDHGMGGGMGGMGGMDMGGMGGMGGMM
;
A
#
# COMPACT_ATOMS: atom_id res chain seq x y z
N ASP A 1 -2.40 -36.05 25.13
CA ASP A 1 -1.24 -36.24 26.01
C ASP A 1 -0.15 -37.00 25.28
N SER A 2 0.98 -36.33 25.04
CA SER A 2 2.18 -36.91 24.42
C SER A 2 3.42 -36.60 25.27
N ASP A 3 3.26 -36.55 26.61
CA ASP A 3 4.33 -36.28 27.58
C ASP A 3 5.26 -37.50 27.79
N SER A 4 5.56 -38.23 26.73
CA SER A 4 6.47 -39.37 26.75
C SER A 4 7.70 -39.08 25.89
N TYR A 5 8.87 -39.22 26.48
CA TYR A 5 10.14 -39.11 25.76
C TYR A 5 10.47 -40.43 25.05
N GLY A 6 11.03 -40.33 23.85
CA GLY A 6 11.33 -41.47 22.99
C GLY A 6 12.61 -41.27 22.16
N ASP A 7 13.04 -42.36 21.53
CA ASP A 7 14.15 -42.34 20.58
C ASP A 7 13.61 -42.01 19.19
N LEU A 8 13.81 -40.76 18.77
CA LEU A 8 13.27 -40.22 17.52
C LEU A 8 13.72 -41.01 16.28
N VAL A 9 14.88 -41.68 16.32
CA VAL A 9 15.35 -42.51 15.20
C VAL A 9 14.54 -43.80 15.13
N LYS A 10 14.30 -44.46 16.28
CA LYS A 10 13.46 -45.65 16.34
C LYS A 10 12.01 -45.35 15.98
N ASP A 11 11.54 -44.17 16.33
CA ASP A 11 10.19 -43.69 16.05
C ASP A 11 10.03 -43.21 14.60
N GLY A 12 11.10 -43.21 13.80
CA GLY A 12 11.09 -42.87 12.37
C GLY A 12 11.02 -41.37 12.07
N VAL A 13 11.23 -40.52 13.08
CA VAL A 13 11.25 -39.06 12.94
C VAL A 13 12.65 -38.61 12.52
N ILE A 14 12.86 -38.54 11.20
CA ILE A 14 14.15 -38.21 10.60
C ILE A 14 14.07 -36.90 9.82
N ASP A 15 14.77 -35.86 10.30
CA ASP A 15 14.92 -34.61 9.57
C ASP A 15 16.14 -34.64 8.63
N PRO A 16 15.99 -34.27 7.35
CA PRO A 16 17.12 -34.17 6.45
C PRO A 16 18.13 -33.14 6.95
N ALA A 17 19.42 -33.50 6.96
CA ALA A 17 20.51 -32.63 7.42
C ALA A 17 20.52 -31.25 6.72
N LYS A 18 20.10 -31.19 5.45
CA LYS A 18 19.99 -29.93 4.71
C LYS A 18 18.94 -28.99 5.33
N VAL A 19 17.79 -29.53 5.76
CA VAL A 19 16.66 -28.75 6.31
C VAL A 19 17.05 -28.14 7.65
N VAL A 20 17.60 -28.94 8.57
CA VAL A 20 18.03 -28.46 9.89
C VAL A 20 19.15 -27.43 9.75
N ARG A 21 20.12 -27.67 8.85
CA ARG A 21 21.21 -26.71 8.64
C ARG A 21 20.70 -25.39 8.05
N SER A 22 19.91 -25.43 6.99
CA SER A 22 19.42 -24.20 6.35
C SER A 22 18.50 -23.40 7.25
N SER A 23 17.64 -24.07 8.03
CA SER A 23 16.75 -23.39 8.98
C SER A 23 17.53 -22.64 10.06
N LEU A 24 18.52 -23.30 10.68
CA LEU A 24 19.38 -22.66 11.68
C LEU A 24 20.17 -21.48 11.09
N GLN A 25 20.75 -21.65 9.89
CA GLN A 25 21.50 -20.59 9.22
C GLN A 25 20.63 -19.38 8.89
N ASN A 26 19.41 -19.60 8.36
CA ASN A 26 18.47 -18.52 8.05
C ASN A 26 17.97 -17.82 9.32
N ALA A 27 17.66 -18.59 10.38
CA ALA A 27 17.26 -18.02 11.66
C ALA A 27 18.35 -17.15 12.28
N ALA A 28 19.61 -17.63 12.28
CA ALA A 28 20.75 -16.86 12.75
C ALA A 28 20.96 -15.58 11.94
N SER A 29 20.79 -15.63 10.61
CA SER A 29 20.88 -14.46 9.74
C SER A 29 19.86 -13.37 10.11
N VAL A 30 18.59 -13.74 10.28
CA VAL A 30 17.54 -12.79 10.69
C VAL A 30 17.79 -12.26 12.10
N ALA A 31 18.18 -13.13 13.04
CA ALA A 31 18.50 -12.72 14.40
C ALA A 31 19.66 -11.72 14.44
N GLN A 32 20.71 -11.93 13.63
CA GLN A 32 21.84 -11.00 13.53
C GLN A 32 21.41 -9.62 13.02
N LEU A 33 20.56 -9.56 11.99
CA LEU A 33 19.99 -8.30 11.50
C LEU A 33 19.24 -7.57 12.61
N LEU A 34 18.34 -8.27 13.33
CA LEU A 34 17.53 -7.66 14.39
C LEU A 34 18.36 -7.19 15.59
N LEU A 35 19.36 -7.96 16.02
CA LEU A 35 20.21 -7.64 17.17
C LEU A 35 21.15 -6.46 16.91
N THR A 36 21.58 -6.26 15.67
CA THR A 36 22.53 -5.20 15.30
C THR A 36 21.86 -3.92 14.78
N THR A 37 20.55 -3.98 14.50
CA THR A 37 19.77 -2.81 14.10
C THR A 37 19.27 -2.06 15.33
N SER A 38 19.75 -0.83 15.53
CA SER A 38 19.38 -0.01 16.71
C SER A 38 18.02 0.66 16.59
N SER A 39 17.58 0.99 15.37
CA SER A 39 16.32 1.69 15.11
C SER A 39 15.73 1.25 13.76
N LEU A 40 14.40 1.11 13.73
CA LEU A 40 13.62 0.93 12.52
C LEU A 40 12.72 2.15 12.35
N ILE A 41 12.90 2.89 11.26
CA ILE A 41 12.07 4.05 10.93
C ILE A 41 11.11 3.62 9.82
N THR A 42 9.81 3.91 10.01
CA THR A 42 8.76 3.61 9.03
C THR A 42 7.94 4.86 8.77
N GLU A 43 7.43 5.01 7.55
CA GLU A 43 6.48 6.07 7.22
C GLU A 43 5.11 5.72 7.78
N ILE A 44 4.36 6.74 8.20
CA ILE A 44 2.95 6.57 8.60
C ILE A 44 2.17 6.13 7.34
N PRO A 45 1.37 5.06 7.41
CA PRO A 45 0.51 4.66 6.30
C PRO A 45 -0.34 5.86 5.85
N LYS A 46 -0.29 6.17 4.56
CA LYS A 46 -1.16 7.19 3.97
C LYS A 46 -2.53 6.57 3.77
N GLU A 47 -3.59 7.29 4.13
CA GLU A 47 -4.91 6.96 3.62
C GLU A 47 -4.85 7.13 2.11
N GLU A 48 -5.20 6.08 1.37
CA GLU A 48 -5.47 6.21 -0.05
C GLU A 48 -6.70 7.11 -0.16
N GLU A 49 -6.54 8.33 -0.69
CA GLU A 49 -7.71 9.04 -1.22
C GLU A 49 -8.36 8.08 -2.20
N GLU A 50 -9.63 7.73 -1.99
CA GLU A 50 -10.34 6.94 -2.97
C GLU A 50 -10.17 7.62 -4.33
N ALA A 51 -9.37 6.98 -5.18
CA ALA A 51 -9.40 7.24 -6.60
C ALA A 51 -10.80 6.80 -7.04
N GLY A 52 -11.76 7.70 -6.86
CA GLY A 52 -13.13 7.56 -7.31
C GLY A 52 -13.07 7.39 -8.82
N GLY A 53 -13.01 6.13 -9.22
CA GLY A 53 -12.96 5.69 -10.58
C GLY A 53 -14.22 6.10 -11.31
N ASP A 54 -14.03 6.29 -12.62
CA ASP A 54 -15.02 6.10 -13.66
C ASP A 54 -16.14 5.13 -13.27
N HIS A 55 -17.33 5.68 -13.05
CA HIS A 55 -18.58 4.98 -13.33
C HIS A 55 -19.51 5.89 -14.12
N HIS A 56 -19.54 5.63 -15.43
CA HIS A 56 -20.65 5.82 -16.35
C HIS A 56 -22.02 6.01 -15.67
N HIS A 57 -22.81 6.99 -16.11
CA HIS A 57 -24.14 6.75 -16.68
C HIS A 57 -24.67 8.03 -17.36
N ASP A 58 -24.72 7.96 -18.69
CA ASP A 58 -25.61 8.74 -19.55
C ASP A 58 -27.06 8.56 -19.08
N HIS A 59 -27.69 9.63 -18.59
CA HIS A 59 -29.15 9.77 -18.53
C HIS A 59 -29.53 11.23 -18.78
N GLY A 60 -30.07 11.47 -19.97
CA GLY A 60 -30.48 12.78 -20.42
C GLY A 60 -31.72 13.37 -19.75
N MET A 61 -32.04 14.56 -20.26
CA MET A 61 -33.29 15.30 -20.19
C MET A 61 -33.73 15.91 -18.85
N GLY A 62 -33.74 17.25 -18.84
CA GLY A 62 -34.81 17.97 -18.15
C GLY A 62 -34.39 19.24 -17.42
N GLY A 63 -34.47 20.38 -18.11
CA GLY A 63 -35.07 21.63 -17.62
C GLY A 63 -34.50 22.30 -16.36
N GLY A 64 -33.94 23.49 -16.55
CA GLY A 64 -33.63 24.38 -15.41
C GLY A 64 -32.96 25.69 -15.82
N MET A 65 -33.57 26.44 -16.74
CA MET A 65 -33.15 27.80 -17.05
C MET A 65 -33.52 28.73 -15.89
N GLY A 66 -32.53 29.15 -15.11
CA GLY A 66 -32.73 30.14 -14.05
C GLY A 66 -31.39 30.74 -13.60
N GLY A 67 -31.14 31.99 -13.99
CA GLY A 67 -30.04 32.78 -13.42
C GLY A 67 -29.20 33.61 -14.38
N MET A 68 -29.75 34.14 -15.48
CA MET A 68 -29.10 35.22 -16.23
C MET A 68 -29.33 36.53 -15.47
N GLY A 69 -28.41 36.86 -14.57
CA GLY A 69 -28.42 38.10 -13.79
C GLY A 69 -26.99 38.51 -13.43
N GLY A 70 -26.40 39.39 -14.26
CA GLY A 70 -25.11 40.01 -13.98
C GLY A 70 -24.14 40.02 -15.15
N MET A 71 -24.56 40.54 -16.32
CA MET A 71 -23.59 41.15 -17.23
C MET A 71 -23.00 42.39 -16.53
N ASP A 72 -21.82 42.25 -15.92
CA ASP A 72 -20.88 43.37 -15.81
C ASP A 72 -19.72 43.09 -16.78
N MET A 73 -20.00 43.42 -18.04
CA MET A 73 -19.03 43.56 -19.10
C MET A 73 -18.24 44.86 -18.85
N GLY A 74 -17.38 44.84 -17.84
CA GLY A 74 -16.55 45.97 -17.44
C GLY A 74 -15.07 45.72 -17.73
N GLY A 75 -14.59 46.16 -18.90
CA GLY A 75 -13.16 46.48 -19.08
C GLY A 75 -12.33 45.59 -20.00
N MET A 76 -12.83 45.22 -21.17
CA MET A 76 -11.97 44.76 -22.27
C MET A 76 -11.46 45.99 -23.05
N GLY A 77 -10.34 46.55 -22.59
CA GLY A 77 -9.74 47.77 -23.14
C GLY A 77 -8.23 47.67 -23.33
N GLY A 78 -7.79 47.81 -24.58
CA GLY A 78 -6.42 48.15 -24.98
C GLY A 78 -5.54 46.95 -25.31
N MET A 79 -5.23 46.68 -26.59
CA MET A 79 -4.03 47.18 -27.30
C MET A 79 -2.74 46.81 -26.56
N GLY A 80 -1.76 46.15 -27.16
CA GLY A 80 -1.40 45.96 -28.56
C GLY A 80 -0.02 45.30 -28.55
N GLY A 81 0.37 44.73 -29.68
CA GLY A 81 1.52 43.83 -29.79
C GLY A 81 2.83 44.37 -29.23
N MET A 82 3.63 43.45 -28.70
CA MET A 82 5.08 43.56 -28.68
C MET A 82 5.64 42.28 -29.28
N MET A 83 6.47 42.53 -30.29
CA MET A 83 7.23 41.60 -31.10
C MET A 83 8.18 40.73 -30.27
#